data_AF-A0A9D5JE20-F1
#
_entry.id   AF-A0A9D5JE20-F1
#
_cell.length_a   1.000
_cell.length_b   1.000
_cell.length_c   1.000
_cell.angle_alpha   90.00
_cell.angle_beta   90.00
_cell.angle_gamma   90.00
#
_symmetry.space_group_name_H-M   'P 1'
#
loop_
_entity.id
_entity.type
_entity.pdbx_description
1 polymer ?
#
loop_
_entity_poly.entity_id
_entity_poly.type
_entity_poly.pdbx_seq_one_letter_code
_entity_poly.pdbx_strand_id
1 'polypeptide(L)' 'MTALRDYGASPRFNAAEKAALSAAESMTRDATGLAEPVWRDLRAHFDDGEIVEIVCTIGLFNYFNRVNNALQIEITR' A
#
# COMPACT_ATOMS: atom_id res chain seq x y z
N MET A 1 -15.02 -8.21 -0.10
CA MET A 1 -13.77 -8.22 -0.90
C MET A 1 -13.82 -7.33 -2.15
N THR A 2 -14.98 -7.03 -2.75
CA THR A 2 -15.08 -6.23 -3.99
C THR A 2 -14.62 -4.78 -3.84
N ALA A 3 -14.99 -4.11 -2.75
CA ALA A 3 -14.71 -2.69 -2.56
C ALA A 3 -13.21 -2.33 -2.50
N LEU A 4 -12.34 -3.25 -2.05
CA LEU A 4 -10.90 -3.01 -1.97
C LEU A 4 -10.22 -3.06 -3.35
N ARG A 5 -10.72 -3.88 -4.28
CA ARG A 5 -10.18 -3.91 -5.66
C ARG A 5 -10.45 -2.60 -6.40
N ASP A 6 -11.61 -2.01 -6.13
CA ASP A 6 -12.07 -0.75 -6.75
C ASP A 6 -12.01 0.42 -5.76
N TYR A 7 -11.02 0.45 -4.86
CA TYR A 7 -10.98 1.39 -3.74
C TYR A 7 -11.06 2.86 -4.18
N GLY A 8 -10.48 3.21 -5.34
CA GLY A 8 -10.52 4.59 -5.86
C GLY A 8 -11.94 5.11 -6.08
N ALA A 9 -12.84 4.27 -6.61
CA ALA A 9 -14.24 4.62 -6.85
C ALA A 9 -15.16 4.33 -5.65
N SER A 10 -14.71 3.50 -4.70
CA SER A 10 -15.50 3.11 -3.53
C SER A 10 -15.77 4.31 -2.61
N PRO A 11 -17.03 4.49 -2.14
CA PRO A 11 -17.37 5.49 -1.14
C PRO A 11 -17.02 5.04 0.28
N ARG A 12 -16.58 3.79 0.48
CA ARG A 12 -16.22 3.25 1.80
C ARG A 12 -14.89 3.74 2.33
N PHE A 13 -14.08 4.36 1.46
CA PHE A 13 -12.77 4.91 1.83
C PHE A 13 -12.81 6.42 1.69
N ASN A 14 -12.25 7.10 2.68
CA ASN A 14 -12.00 8.54 2.61
C ASN A 14 -10.76 8.84 1.75
N ALA A 15 -10.46 10.12 1.55
CA ALA A 15 -9.35 10.54 0.69
C ALA A 15 -7.98 10.08 1.20
N ALA A 16 -7.74 10.14 2.52
CA ALA A 16 -6.50 9.70 3.15
C ALA A 16 -6.29 8.18 2.98
N GLU A 17 -7.34 7.39 3.21
CA GLU A 17 -7.30 5.94 3.00
C GLU A 17 -7.02 5.58 1.54
N LYS A 18 -7.61 6.31 0.58
CA LYS A 18 -7.34 6.11 -0.85
C LYS A 18 -5.89 6.45 -1.21
N ALA A 19 -5.31 7.50 -0.62
CA ALA A 19 -3.90 7.85 -0.83
C ALA A 19 -2.97 6.74 -0.31
N ALA A 20 -3.22 6.22 0.89
CA ALA A 20 -2.46 5.11 1.47
C ALA A 20 -2.59 3.82 0.63
N LEU A 21 -3.80 3.50 0.15
CA LEU A 21 -4.05 2.35 -0.73
C LEU A 21 -3.37 2.50 -2.09
N SER A 22 -3.33 3.71 -2.64
CA SER A 22 -2.60 4.01 -3.88
C SER A 22 -1.10 3.80 -3.71
N ALA A 23 -0.51 4.27 -2.60
CA ALA A 23 0.89 4.00 -2.27
C ALA A 23 1.18 2.49 -2.13
N ALA A 24 0.30 1.77 -1.43
CA ALA A 24 0.42 0.32 -1.27
C ALA A 24 0.38 -0.41 -2.62
N GLU A 25 -0.53 -0.04 -3.51
CA GLU A 25 -0.60 -0.61 -4.86
C GLU A 25 0.66 -0.30 -5.68
N SER A 26 1.10 0.97 -5.71
CA SER A 26 2.28 1.39 -6.45
C SER A 26 3.54 0.66 -5.99
N MET A 27 3.86 0.65 -4.69
CA MET A 27 5.05 -0.03 -4.16
C MET A 27 5.04 -1.55 -4.34
N THR A 28 3.85 -2.14 -4.44
CA THR A 28 3.70 -3.59 -4.65
C THR A 28 3.93 -3.96 -6.11
N ARG A 29 3.50 -3.11 -7.05
CA ARG A 29 3.70 -3.31 -8.49
C ARG A 29 5.10 -2.92 -8.95
N ASP A 30 5.69 -1.89 -8.35
CA ASP A 30 6.99 -1.36 -8.68
C ASP A 30 7.82 -1.11 -7.42
N ALA A 31 8.96 -1.77 -7.31
CA ALA A 31 9.87 -1.65 -6.17
C ALA A 31 10.91 -0.52 -6.32
N THR A 32 10.90 0.22 -7.43
CA THR A 32 11.90 1.27 -7.70
C THR A 32 11.59 2.60 -7.01
N GLY A 33 10.32 2.84 -6.64
CA GLY A 33 9.91 4.04 -5.91
C GLY A 33 8.44 4.40 -6.14
N LEU A 34 8.03 5.53 -5.56
CA LEU A 34 6.70 6.12 -5.76
C LEU A 34 6.77 7.26 -6.77
N ALA A 35 5.79 7.31 -7.68
CA ALA A 35 5.64 8.43 -8.59
C ALA A 35 5.19 9.71 -7.85
N GLU A 36 5.57 10.88 -8.37
CA GLU A 36 5.28 12.17 -7.74
C GLU A 36 3.78 12.40 -7.40
N PRO A 37 2.80 12.00 -8.23
CA PRO A 37 1.39 12.13 -7.86
C PRO A 37 1.03 11.39 -6.56
N VAL A 38 1.62 10.22 -6.33
CA VAL A 38 1.37 9.42 -5.12
C VAL A 38 2.00 10.09 -3.90
N TRP A 39 3.21 10.63 -4.04
CA TRP A 39 3.85 11.43 -2.99
C TRP A 39 3.04 12.66 -2.61
N ARG A 40 2.54 13.39 -3.60
CA ARG A 40 1.69 14.56 -3.38
C ARG A 40 0.42 14.18 -2.63
N ASP A 41 -0.25 13.10 -3.02
CA ASP A 41 -1.51 12.70 -2.41
C ASP A 41 -1.29 12.19 -0.97
N LEU A 42 -0.17 11.52 -0.68
CA LEU A 42 0.23 11.19 0.69
C LEU A 42 0.45 12.44 1.56
N ARG A 43 1.28 13.39 1.09
CA ARG A 43 1.58 14.64 1.81
C ARG A 43 0.37 15.55 2.00
N ALA A 44 -0.69 15.36 1.23
CA ALA A 44 -1.95 16.09 1.41
C ALA A 44 -2.76 15.62 2.63
N HIS A 45 -2.45 14.44 3.18
CA HIS A 45 -3.25 13.77 4.20
C HIS A 45 -2.46 13.32 5.43
N PHE A 46 -1.15 13.14 5.30
CA PHE A 46 -0.29 12.56 6.33
C PHE A 46 0.95 13.43 6.53
N ASP A 47 1.43 13.49 7.78
CA ASP A 47 2.72 14.09 8.08
C ASP A 47 3.89 13.15 7.72
N ASP A 48 5.12 13.66 7.79
CA ASP A 48 6.31 12.89 7.41
C ASP A 48 6.48 11.61 8.25
N GLY A 49 6.10 11.63 9.53
CA GLY A 49 6.18 10.47 10.41
C GLY A 49 5.16 9.39 10.03
N GLU A 50 3.91 9.80 9.82
CA GLU A 50 2.83 8.93 9.35
C GLU A 50 3.17 8.32 7.98
N ILE A 51 3.78 9.09 7.06
CA ILE A 51 4.20 8.58 5.76
C ILE A 51 5.31 7.53 5.91
N VAL A 52 6.29 7.74 6.81
CA VAL A 52 7.32 6.74 7.10
C VAL A 52 6.67 5.45 7.61
N GLU A 53 5.71 5.53 8.53
CA GLU A 53 5.01 4.36 9.05
C GLU A 53 4.24 3.60 7.95
N ILE A 54 3.54 4.32 7.07
CA ILE A 54 2.82 3.74 5.92
C ILE A 54 3.79 2.99 5.00
N VAL A 55 4.87 3.65 4.57
CA VAL A 55 5.86 3.08 3.64
C VAL A 55 6.56 1.88 4.26
N CYS A 56 6.96 1.95 5.53
CA CYS A 56 7.56 0.84 6.25
C CYS A 56 6.62 -0.37 6.36
N THR A 57 5.34 -0.11 6.68
CA THR A 57 4.32 -1.18 6.78
C THR A 57 4.13 -1.87 5.44
N ILE A 58 3.98 -1.12 4.34
CA ILE A 58 3.86 -1.67 2.99
C ILE A 58 5.11 -2.50 2.64
N GLY A 59 6.30 -1.97 2.92
CA GLY A 59 7.57 -2.65 2.70
C GLY A 59 7.67 -3.99 3.43
N LEU A 60 7.27 -4.02 4.71
CA LEU A 60 7.28 -5.21 5.55
C LEU A 60 6.37 -6.31 5.00
N PHE A 61 5.15 -5.99 4.59
CA PHE A 61 4.24 -6.98 3.99
C PHE A 61 4.73 -7.44 2.61
N ASN A 62 5.32 -6.55 1.83
CA ASN A 62 5.95 -6.92 0.57
C ASN A 62 7.17 -7.84 0.75
N TYR A 63 7.91 -7.72 1.85
CA TYR A 63 8.94 -8.68 2.23
C TYR A 63 8.33 -10.05 2.57
N PHE A 64 7.34 -10.09 3.48
CA PHE A 64 6.69 -11.35 3.86
C PHE A 64 6.07 -12.07 2.66
N ASN A 65 5.40 -11.35 1.76
CA ASN A 65 4.82 -11.93 0.55
C ASN A 65 5.89 -12.60 -0.31
N ARG A 66 7.07 -11.98 -0.49
CA ARG A 66 8.16 -12.55 -1.28
C ARG A 66 8.77 -13.79 -0.63
N VAL A 67 8.99 -13.74 0.69
CA VAL A 67 9.52 -14.88 1.46
C VAL A 67 8.54 -16.06 1.40
N ASN A 68 7.26 -15.82 1.69
CA ASN A 68 6.24 -16.86 1.67
C ASN A 68 6.11 -17.50 0.28
N ASN A 69 6.13 -16.68 -0.78
CA ASN A 69 6.10 -17.18 -2.16
C ASN A 69 7.35 -18.00 -2.50
N ALA A 70 8.54 -17.52 -2.12
CA ALA A 70 9.80 -18.21 -2.41
C ALA A 70 9.91 -19.57 -1.70
N LEU A 71 9.37 -19.68 -0.49
CA LEU A 71 9.36 -20.90 0.31
C LEU A 71 8.13 -21.79 0.06
N GLN A 72 7.19 -21.35 -0.79
CA GLN A 72 5.91 -22.02 -1.04
C GLN A 72 5.16 -22.38 0.25
N ILE A 73 5.12 -21.43 1.19
CA ILE A 73 4.48 -21.63 2.49
C ILE A 73 2.99 -21.95 2.31
N GLU A 74 2.52 -23.05 2.89
CA GLU A 74 1.11 -23.43 2.88
C GLU A 74 0.28 -22.53 3.79
N ILE A 75 -0.97 -22.29 3.40
CA ILE A 75 -1.92 -21.53 4.22
C ILE A 75 -2.26 -22.39 5.44
N THR A 76 -1.92 -21.89 6.63
CA THR A 76 -2.34 -22.51 7.89
C THR A 76 -3.86 -22.47 8.01
N ARG A 77 -4.46 -23.62 8.34
CA ARG A 77 -5.91 -23.77 8.53
C ARG A 77 -6.36 -23.34 9.90
#